data_AF-A0A2N1RYU2-F1
#
_entry.id   AF-A0A2N1RYU2-F1
#
_cell.length_a   1.000
_cell.length_b   1.000
_cell.length_c   1.000
_cell.angle_alpha   90.00
_cell.angle_beta   90.00
_cell.angle_gamma   90.00
#
_symmetry.space_group_name_H-M   'P 1'
#
loop_
_entity.id
_entity.type
_entity.pdbx_description
1 polymer ?
#
loop_
_entity_poly.entity_id
_entity_poly.type
_entity_poly.pdbx_seq_one_letter_code
_entity_poly.pdbx_strand_id
1 'polypeptide(L)'
;MQLVLEQKDIYRRYLSVHNLCRNDPSATIRSLVDTIGMRTPAAGALEVSLAARMACIDPQQVLALCDTHSLMRTIGIRGSILAIAVDSWGVCNASLVPVGEEEARYSLRGAGSLLLPLAMNTGTLLHLATELSLDSLEGKSLTKRELGKVLADGALERLPPSKREVWSWPSPMFDGQTLGESLMRFLLPLVCLAVPIELRQSPTDTGFRYTLAPFVDMATVGSPGALASRYIHAYGPTDVDEFAVWAGISPMHAKRLWD
;
A
#
# COMPACT_ATOMS: atom_id res chain seq x y z
N MET A 1 -20.04 30.98 12.60
CA MET A 1 -19.19 30.90 13.79
C MET A 1 -17.79 30.50 13.31
N GLN A 2 -16.81 31.40 13.38
CA GLN A 2 -15.43 31.09 12.96
C GLN A 2 -14.72 30.46 14.17
N LEU A 3 -14.34 29.19 14.04
CA LEU A 3 -13.65 28.47 15.11
C LEU A 3 -12.16 28.80 14.99
N VAL A 4 -11.60 29.47 16.01
CA VAL A 4 -10.18 29.82 16.05
C VAL A 4 -9.47 28.78 16.91
N LEU A 5 -8.51 28.06 16.33
CA LEU A 5 -7.69 27.06 17.02
C LEU A 5 -6.26 27.57 17.13
N GLU A 6 -5.65 27.42 18.30
CA GLU A 6 -4.23 27.66 18.45
C GLU A 6 -3.42 26.40 18.08
N GLN A 7 -2.17 26.59 17.66
CA GLN A 7 -1.25 25.50 17.31
C GLN A 7 -1.09 24.47 18.45
N LYS A 8 -1.11 24.92 19.71
CA LYS A 8 -1.04 24.04 20.89
C LYS A 8 -2.23 23.09 20.97
N ASP A 9 -3.42 23.53 20.55
CA ASP A 9 -4.64 22.72 20.60
C ASP A 9 -4.63 21.66 19.49
N ILE A 10 -4.10 22.03 18.32
CA ILE A 10 -3.84 21.11 17.20
C ILE A 10 -2.85 20.01 17.65
N TYR A 11 -1.72 20.37 18.25
CA TYR A 11 -0.75 19.37 18.71
C TYR A 11 -1.29 18.46 19.80
N ARG A 12 -2.04 19.00 20.77
CA ARG A 12 -2.71 18.17 21.79
C ARG A 12 -3.67 17.18 21.15
N ARG A 13 -4.41 17.60 20.12
CA ARG A 13 -5.28 16.73 19.35
C ARG A 13 -4.51 15.63 18.64
N TYR A 14 -3.41 15.95 17.95
CA TYR A 14 -2.56 14.93 17.29
C TYR A 14 -2.06 13.91 18.30
N LEU A 15 -1.49 14.38 19.40
CA LEU A 15 -1.00 13.48 20.44
C LEU A 15 -2.13 12.64 21.06
N SER A 16 -3.34 13.18 21.18
CA SER A 16 -4.48 12.41 21.69
C SER A 16 -4.96 11.35 20.69
N VAL A 17 -5.13 11.71 19.40
CA VAL A 17 -5.60 10.78 18.36
C VAL A 17 -4.65 9.61 18.18
N HIS A 18 -3.35 9.89 18.27
CA HIS A 18 -2.31 8.87 18.11
C HIS A 18 -1.94 8.17 19.42
N ASN A 19 -2.69 8.39 20.51
CA ASN A 19 -2.46 7.85 21.85
C ASN A 19 -1.04 8.09 22.42
N LEU A 20 -0.50 9.29 22.18
CA LEU A 20 0.83 9.73 22.64
C LEU A 20 0.79 10.62 23.89
N CYS A 21 -0.38 11.18 24.23
CA CYS A 21 -0.54 12.08 25.39
C CYS A 21 -0.70 11.33 26.73
N ARG A 22 -1.38 10.19 26.68
CA ARG A 22 -1.81 9.39 27.83
C ARG A 22 -1.87 7.97 27.30
N ASN A 23 -1.09 7.05 27.85
CA ASN A 23 -1.19 5.64 27.51
C ASN A 23 -2.57 5.16 27.98
N ASP A 24 -3.62 5.42 27.19
CA ASP A 24 -4.98 5.00 27.50
C ASP A 24 -4.96 3.47 27.71
N PRO A 25 -5.24 2.97 28.93
CA PRO A 25 -5.19 1.54 29.21
C PRO A 25 -6.22 0.75 28.41
N SER A 26 -7.24 1.42 27.85
CA SER A 26 -8.26 0.80 27.00
C SER A 26 -7.87 0.73 25.52
N ALA A 27 -6.78 1.40 25.12
CA ALA A 27 -6.30 1.34 23.74
C ALA A 27 -5.86 -0.08 23.39
N THR A 28 -6.39 -0.59 22.29
CA THR A 28 -6.01 -1.90 21.74
C THR A 28 -5.06 -1.69 20.56
N ILE A 29 -4.25 -2.71 20.23
CA ILE A 29 -3.41 -2.68 19.02
C ILE A 29 -4.26 -2.33 17.78
N ARG A 30 -5.44 -2.95 17.68
CA ARG A 30 -6.38 -2.72 16.59
C ARG A 30 -6.81 -1.26 16.51
N SER A 31 -7.27 -0.65 17.61
CA SER A 31 -7.72 0.76 17.59
C SER A 31 -6.62 1.74 17.18
N LEU A 32 -5.36 1.45 17.55
CA LEU A 32 -4.22 2.28 17.14
C LEU A 32 -3.90 2.13 15.66
N VAL A 33 -3.96 0.91 15.14
CA VAL A 33 -3.75 0.64 13.72
C VAL A 33 -4.89 1.23 12.87
N ASP A 34 -6.13 1.17 13.35
CA ASP A 34 -7.32 1.63 12.62
C ASP A 34 -7.36 3.14 12.39
N THR A 35 -6.61 3.93 13.16
CA THR A 35 -6.55 5.39 13.00
C THR A 35 -6.15 5.77 11.56
N ILE A 36 -5.02 5.25 11.06
CA ILE A 36 -4.55 5.53 9.69
C ILE A 36 -3.52 4.50 9.17
N GLY A 37 -3.43 3.32 9.80
CA GLY A 37 -2.37 2.36 9.57
C GLY A 37 -1.05 2.76 10.24
N MET A 38 -0.17 1.78 10.44
CA MET A 38 1.15 2.01 11.04
C MET A 38 2.27 1.52 10.12
N ARG A 39 3.29 2.36 9.90
CA ARG A 39 4.43 1.97 9.07
C ARG A 39 5.22 0.84 9.72
N THR A 40 5.47 -0.20 8.94
CA THR A 40 6.21 -1.40 9.37
C THR A 40 7.19 -1.86 8.30
N PRO A 41 8.20 -1.03 7.94
CA PRO A 41 9.12 -1.31 6.83
C PRO A 41 10.04 -2.51 7.06
N ALA A 42 10.13 -3.01 8.30
CA ALA A 42 10.92 -4.17 8.68
C ALA A 42 10.31 -4.82 9.94
N ALA A 43 10.77 -6.04 10.27
CA ALA A 43 10.45 -6.69 11.53
C ALA A 43 10.76 -5.78 12.74
N GLY A 44 9.89 -5.79 13.74
CA GLY A 44 10.04 -4.98 14.97
C GLY A 44 9.54 -3.53 14.86
N ALA A 45 9.35 -2.99 13.64
CA ALA A 45 8.99 -1.58 13.47
C ALA A 45 7.56 -1.25 13.95
N LEU A 46 6.63 -2.21 13.82
CA LEU A 46 5.28 -2.08 14.35
C LEU A 46 5.30 -2.06 15.89
N GLU A 47 6.03 -3.00 16.48
CA GLU A 47 6.18 -3.17 17.92
C GLU A 47 6.77 -1.91 18.58
N VAL A 48 7.80 -1.32 17.98
CA VAL A 48 8.37 -0.04 18.42
C VAL A 48 7.34 1.08 18.33
N SER A 49 6.57 1.14 17.24
CA SER A 49 5.57 2.19 17.05
C SER A 49 4.41 2.08 18.04
N LEU A 50 4.00 0.85 18.36
CA LEU A 50 3.00 0.57 19.37
C LEU A 50 3.55 0.88 20.78
N ALA A 51 4.83 0.58 21.07
CA ALA A 51 5.43 0.78 22.41
C ALA A 51 5.52 2.25 22.81
N ALA A 52 5.55 3.15 21.81
CA ALA A 52 5.44 4.59 22.05
C ALA A 52 4.02 5.05 22.43
N ARG A 53 3.00 4.19 22.26
CA ARG A 53 1.57 4.50 22.39
C ARG A 53 0.84 3.65 23.42
N MET A 54 1.46 2.59 23.93
CA MET A 54 0.86 1.66 24.88
C MET A 54 1.81 1.47 26.07
N ALA A 55 1.25 1.34 27.27
CA ALA A 55 2.05 1.15 28.48
C ALA A 55 2.78 -0.21 28.50
N CYS A 56 2.15 -1.25 27.96
CA CYS A 56 2.72 -2.58 27.82
C CYS A 56 2.30 -3.19 26.48
N ILE A 57 3.23 -3.88 25.84
CA ILE A 57 2.98 -4.66 24.63
C ILE A 57 3.61 -6.01 24.81
N ASP A 58 2.82 -7.03 24.52
CA ASP A 58 3.30 -8.38 24.34
C ASP A 58 3.50 -8.63 22.83
N PRO A 59 4.74 -8.86 22.36
CA PRO A 59 5.00 -9.23 20.97
C PRO A 59 4.19 -10.45 20.51
N GLN A 60 3.84 -11.37 21.41
CA GLN A 60 3.00 -12.53 21.05
C GLN A 60 1.59 -12.12 20.66
N GLN A 61 1.03 -11.04 21.23
CA GLN A 61 -0.27 -10.52 20.83
C GLN A 61 -0.24 -9.95 19.40
N VAL A 62 0.85 -9.28 19.02
CA VAL A 62 1.04 -8.75 17.66
C VAL A 62 1.10 -9.91 16.66
N LEU A 63 1.87 -10.96 16.97
CA LEU A 63 1.94 -12.17 16.15
C LEU A 63 0.58 -12.86 16.04
N ALA A 64 -0.11 -13.04 17.16
CA ALA A 64 -1.44 -13.66 17.18
C ALA A 64 -2.43 -12.90 16.30
N LEU A 65 -2.42 -11.56 16.30
CA LEU A 65 -3.30 -10.76 15.44
C LEU A 65 -2.99 -10.90 13.95
N CYS A 66 -1.73 -11.15 13.57
CA CYS A 66 -1.37 -11.51 12.19
C CYS A 66 -1.86 -12.92 11.84
N ASP A 67 -1.65 -13.88 12.74
CA ASP A 67 -2.04 -15.29 12.55
C ASP A 67 -3.56 -15.46 12.47
N THR A 68 -4.33 -14.69 13.25
CA THR A 68 -5.81 -14.66 13.21
C THR A 68 -6.37 -13.77 12.12
N HIS A 69 -5.52 -13.21 11.24
CA HIS A 69 -5.93 -12.30 10.15
C HIS A 69 -6.77 -11.12 10.65
N SER A 70 -6.48 -10.62 11.85
CA SER A 70 -7.06 -9.38 12.37
C SER A 70 -6.25 -8.17 11.92
N LEU A 71 -4.94 -8.35 11.73
CA LEU A 71 -4.03 -7.39 11.13
C LEU A 71 -3.36 -8.00 9.90
N MET A 72 -3.18 -7.19 8.86
CA MET A 72 -2.35 -7.54 7.71
C MET A 72 -1.25 -6.51 7.50
N ARG A 73 -0.09 -7.00 7.06
CA ARG A 73 0.97 -6.15 6.52
C ARG A 73 0.82 -6.08 5.01
N THR A 74 0.79 -4.90 4.43
CA THR A 74 0.65 -4.72 2.98
C THR A 74 1.37 -3.46 2.52
N ILE A 75 1.46 -3.27 1.20
CA ILE A 75 1.93 -2.01 0.62
C ILE A 75 0.71 -1.10 0.44
N GLY A 76 0.76 0.10 1.04
CA GLY A 76 -0.28 1.10 0.93
C GLY A 76 0.26 2.46 0.50
N ILE A 77 -0.19 3.50 1.18
CA ILE A 77 0.12 4.91 0.95
C ILE A 77 1.61 5.14 0.61
N ARG A 78 1.86 5.80 -0.52
CA ARG A 78 3.21 6.10 -1.05
C ARG A 78 4.13 4.88 -1.23
N GLY A 79 3.56 3.70 -1.45
CA GLY A 79 4.34 2.46 -1.56
C GLY A 79 4.97 2.03 -0.22
N SER A 80 4.45 2.52 0.90
CA SER A 80 4.95 2.16 2.23
C SER A 80 4.41 0.82 2.67
N ILE A 81 5.20 0.04 3.41
CA ILE A 81 4.70 -1.14 4.10
C ILE A 81 3.96 -0.68 5.36
N LEU A 82 2.68 -1.01 5.45
CA LEU A 82 1.78 -0.64 6.53
C LEU A 82 1.20 -1.90 7.18
N ALA A 83 1.04 -1.85 8.51
CA ALA A 83 0.09 -2.69 9.21
C ALA A 83 -1.27 -1.98 9.21
N ILE A 84 -2.32 -2.70 8.82
CA ILE A 84 -3.71 -2.24 8.83
C ILE A 84 -4.60 -3.36 9.39
N ALA A 85 -5.78 -3.02 9.92
CA ALA A 85 -6.80 -4.04 10.11
C ALA A 85 -7.28 -4.57 8.77
N VAL A 86 -7.55 -5.86 8.70
CA VAL A 86 -7.91 -6.56 7.47
C VAL A 86 -9.17 -5.99 6.82
N ASP A 87 -10.18 -5.67 7.62
CA ASP A 87 -11.43 -5.06 7.15
C ASP A 87 -11.30 -3.58 6.76
N SER A 88 -10.16 -2.96 7.07
CA SER A 88 -9.83 -1.62 6.60
C SER A 88 -9.14 -1.61 5.24
N TRP A 89 -8.79 -2.77 4.64
CA TRP A 89 -8.08 -2.82 3.36
C TRP A 89 -8.86 -2.11 2.23
N GLY A 90 -10.18 -2.29 2.15
CA GLY A 90 -11.00 -1.59 1.14
C GLY A 90 -10.94 -0.07 1.25
N VAL A 91 -10.80 0.47 2.46
CA VAL A 91 -10.67 1.93 2.71
C VAL A 91 -9.23 2.41 2.52
N CYS A 92 -8.24 1.67 3.00
CA CYS A 92 -6.85 2.11 3.05
C CYS A 92 -6.03 1.78 1.79
N ASN A 93 -6.45 0.78 1.02
CA ASN A 93 -5.74 0.29 -0.15
C ASN A 93 -6.58 0.41 -1.43
N ALA A 94 -7.74 -0.25 -1.48
CA ALA A 94 -8.54 -0.30 -2.71
C ALA A 94 -8.99 1.08 -3.21
N SER A 95 -9.28 2.00 -2.28
CA SER A 95 -9.62 3.40 -2.61
C SER A 95 -8.49 4.14 -3.36
N LEU A 96 -7.23 3.78 -3.13
CA LEU A 96 -6.04 4.39 -3.72
C LEU A 96 -5.66 3.77 -5.08
N VAL A 97 -6.42 2.81 -5.60
CA VAL A 97 -6.18 2.28 -6.94
C VAL A 97 -6.38 3.42 -7.95
N PRO A 98 -5.39 3.71 -8.81
CA PRO A 98 -5.53 4.77 -9.79
C PRO A 98 -6.62 4.43 -10.82
N VAL A 99 -7.48 5.42 -11.10
CA VAL A 99 -8.53 5.33 -12.11
C VAL A 99 -8.09 6.07 -13.37
N GLY A 100 -8.03 5.34 -14.48
CA GLY A 100 -7.63 5.89 -15.77
C GLY A 100 -6.12 6.14 -15.90
N GLU A 101 -5.72 6.57 -17.10
CA GLU A 101 -4.30 6.67 -17.47
C GLU A 101 -3.55 7.79 -16.72
N GLU A 102 -4.21 8.90 -16.43
CA GLU A 102 -3.56 10.05 -15.80
C GLU A 102 -3.12 9.72 -14.37
N GLU A 103 -4.01 9.14 -13.56
CA GLU A 103 -3.68 8.72 -12.19
C GLU A 103 -2.64 7.58 -12.19
N ALA A 104 -2.75 6.64 -13.12
CA ALA A 104 -1.80 5.53 -13.23
C ALA A 104 -0.39 6.01 -13.60
N ARG A 105 -0.29 6.92 -14.58
CA ARG A 105 0.98 7.52 -14.98
C ARG A 105 1.59 8.38 -13.88
N TYR A 106 0.78 9.14 -13.14
CA TYR A 106 1.28 9.89 -11.98
C TYR A 106 1.88 8.94 -10.93
N SER A 107 1.20 7.83 -10.66
CA SER A 107 1.63 6.83 -9.68
C SER A 107 2.92 6.12 -10.09
N LEU A 108 3.15 5.93 -11.39
CA LEU A 108 4.36 5.34 -11.96
C LEU A 108 5.35 6.36 -12.55
N ARG A 109 5.27 7.63 -12.18
CA ARG A 109 6.16 8.67 -12.73
C ARG A 109 7.67 8.35 -12.56
N GLY A 110 8.03 7.64 -11.49
CA GLY A 110 9.40 7.19 -11.23
C GLY A 110 9.89 6.09 -12.19
N ALA A 111 8.99 5.42 -12.91
CA ALA A 111 9.28 4.41 -13.93
C ALA A 111 9.10 4.94 -15.36
N GLY A 112 8.97 6.26 -15.56
CA GLY A 112 8.68 6.85 -16.87
C GLY A 112 9.68 6.45 -17.97
N SER A 113 10.97 6.35 -17.64
CA SER A 113 12.01 5.88 -18.57
C SER A 113 11.86 4.42 -18.98
N LEU A 114 11.29 3.57 -18.12
CA LEU A 114 11.00 2.17 -18.43
C LEU A 114 9.74 2.02 -19.29
N LEU A 115 8.76 2.90 -19.10
CA LEU A 115 7.48 2.87 -19.82
C LEU A 115 7.61 3.43 -21.24
N LEU A 116 8.53 4.37 -21.46
CA LEU A 116 8.68 5.08 -22.74
C LEU A 116 8.91 4.13 -23.94
N PRO A 117 9.83 3.15 -23.90
CA PRO A 117 10.04 2.23 -25.02
C PRO A 117 8.83 1.32 -25.27
N LEU A 118 8.11 0.96 -24.21
CA LEU A 118 6.97 0.06 -24.31
C LEU A 118 5.78 0.74 -24.99
N ALA A 119 5.67 2.08 -24.94
CA ALA A 119 4.59 2.86 -25.56
C ALA A 119 3.20 2.23 -25.32
N MET A 120 2.93 1.84 -24.08
CA MET A 120 1.70 1.19 -23.64
C MET A 120 1.02 2.03 -22.57
N ASN A 121 -0.31 1.97 -22.53
CA ASN A 121 -1.08 2.57 -21.46
C ASN A 121 -0.70 1.95 -20.10
N THR A 122 -0.44 2.80 -19.12
CA THR A 122 -0.03 2.42 -17.77
C THR A 122 -1.13 1.64 -17.06
N GLY A 123 -2.39 2.07 -17.23
CA GLY A 123 -3.56 1.38 -16.70
C GLY A 123 -3.71 -0.04 -17.27
N THR A 124 -3.51 -0.23 -18.57
CA THR A 124 -3.50 -1.56 -19.20
C THR A 124 -2.44 -2.48 -18.59
N LEU A 125 -1.24 -1.95 -18.36
CA LEU A 125 -0.16 -2.73 -17.76
C LEU A 125 -0.44 -3.08 -16.29
N LEU A 126 -1.01 -2.15 -15.52
CA LEU A 126 -1.46 -2.40 -14.15
C LEU A 126 -2.56 -3.47 -14.09
N HIS A 127 -3.53 -3.41 -15.01
CA HIS A 127 -4.59 -4.40 -15.10
C HIS A 127 -4.02 -5.80 -15.38
N LEU A 128 -3.14 -5.92 -16.37
CA LEU A 128 -2.44 -7.17 -16.68
C LEU A 128 -1.67 -7.72 -15.47
N ALA A 129 -0.93 -6.87 -14.76
CA ALA A 129 -0.18 -7.26 -13.57
C ALA A 129 -1.10 -7.72 -12.42
N THR A 130 -2.25 -7.07 -12.26
CA THR A 130 -3.27 -7.39 -11.25
C THR A 130 -3.84 -8.79 -11.50
N GLU A 131 -4.28 -9.06 -12.74
CA GLU A 131 -4.81 -10.38 -13.13
C GLU A 131 -3.77 -11.48 -12.92
N LEU A 132 -2.56 -11.29 -13.45
CA LEU A 132 -1.48 -12.27 -13.31
C LEU A 132 -1.09 -12.51 -11.85
N SER A 133 -1.25 -11.53 -10.96
CA SER A 133 -0.90 -11.68 -9.54
C SER A 133 -1.87 -12.58 -8.80
N LEU A 134 -3.15 -12.59 -9.17
CA LEU A 134 -4.13 -13.52 -8.61
C LEU A 134 -3.73 -14.97 -8.93
N ASP A 135 -3.43 -15.25 -10.19
CA ASP A 135 -3.02 -16.60 -10.63
C ASP A 135 -1.65 -17.01 -10.05
N SER A 136 -0.69 -16.07 -10.04
CA SER A 136 0.71 -16.37 -9.69
C SER A 136 0.94 -16.61 -8.20
N LEU A 137 0.08 -16.05 -7.34
CA LEU A 137 0.20 -16.15 -5.89
C LEU A 137 -0.77 -17.17 -5.28
N GLU A 138 -1.62 -17.81 -6.07
CA GLU A 138 -2.50 -18.87 -5.60
C GLU A 138 -1.68 -20.00 -4.97
N GLY A 139 -1.86 -20.22 -3.67
CA GLY A 139 -1.13 -21.23 -2.89
C GLY A 139 0.39 -21.00 -2.78
N LYS A 140 0.90 -19.83 -3.17
CA LYS A 140 2.34 -19.54 -3.24
C LYS A 140 2.71 -18.32 -2.40
N SER A 141 3.97 -18.29 -1.96
CA SER A 141 4.57 -17.15 -1.26
C SER A 141 5.90 -16.79 -1.91
N LEU A 142 5.92 -15.68 -2.65
CA LEU A 142 7.03 -15.32 -3.54
C LEU A 142 7.77 -14.08 -3.03
N THR A 143 9.09 -14.05 -3.15
CA THR A 143 9.87 -12.81 -2.95
C THR A 143 9.52 -11.78 -4.03
N LYS A 144 9.84 -10.49 -3.79
CA LYS A 144 9.64 -9.42 -4.80
C LYS A 144 10.27 -9.76 -6.16
N ARG A 145 11.44 -10.39 -6.15
CA ARG A 145 12.19 -10.78 -7.35
C ARG A 145 11.50 -11.93 -8.09
N GLU A 146 11.12 -12.98 -7.37
CA GLU A 146 10.41 -14.13 -7.93
C GLU A 146 9.07 -13.72 -8.52
N LEU A 147 8.29 -12.92 -7.79
CA LEU A 147 7.01 -12.43 -8.26
C LEU A 147 7.18 -11.53 -9.50
N GLY A 148 8.13 -10.59 -9.49
CA GLY A 148 8.42 -9.75 -10.65
C GLY A 148 8.76 -10.56 -11.91
N LYS A 149 9.52 -11.65 -11.73
CA LYS A 149 9.84 -12.58 -12.81
C LYS A 149 8.63 -13.35 -13.33
N VAL A 150 7.89 -14.01 -12.44
CA VAL A 150 6.70 -14.79 -12.81
C VAL A 150 5.67 -13.92 -13.54
N LEU A 151 5.43 -12.70 -13.05
CA LEU A 151 4.53 -11.75 -13.72
C LEU A 151 5.05 -11.31 -15.09
N ALA A 152 6.36 -11.09 -15.23
CA ALA A 152 6.93 -10.69 -16.51
C ALA A 152 6.89 -11.80 -17.56
N ASP A 153 7.15 -13.04 -17.15
CA ASP A 153 7.07 -14.22 -18.00
C ASP A 153 5.61 -14.45 -18.45
N GLY A 154 4.64 -14.36 -17.52
CA GLY A 154 3.21 -14.48 -17.86
C GLY A 154 2.67 -13.34 -18.73
N ALA A 155 3.17 -12.12 -18.57
CA ALA A 155 2.81 -10.99 -19.43
C ALA A 155 3.33 -11.15 -20.86
N LEU A 156 4.52 -11.73 -21.04
CA LEU A 156 5.13 -11.92 -22.35
C LEU A 156 4.21 -12.67 -23.32
N GLU A 157 3.47 -13.67 -22.82
CA GLU A 157 2.51 -14.46 -23.60
C GLU A 157 1.28 -13.65 -24.02
N ARG A 158 0.81 -12.75 -23.16
CA ARG A 158 -0.39 -11.91 -23.36
C ARG A 158 -0.11 -10.62 -24.14
N LEU A 159 1.16 -10.22 -24.29
CA LEU A 159 1.55 -9.01 -25.01
C LEU A 159 1.45 -9.17 -26.53
N PRO A 160 1.11 -8.11 -27.29
CA PRO A 160 1.20 -8.09 -28.74
C PRO A 160 2.63 -8.35 -29.22
N PRO A 161 2.84 -8.99 -30.41
CA PRO A 161 4.18 -9.32 -30.91
C PRO A 161 5.16 -8.14 -30.92
N SER A 162 4.70 -6.95 -31.30
CA SER A 162 5.52 -5.72 -31.34
C SER A 162 6.01 -5.25 -29.96
N LYS A 163 5.37 -5.71 -28.88
CA LYS A 163 5.72 -5.34 -27.49
C LYS A 163 6.59 -6.40 -26.82
N ARG A 164 6.53 -7.67 -27.28
CA ARG A 164 7.30 -8.79 -26.71
C ARG A 164 8.81 -8.60 -26.83
N GLU A 165 9.27 -8.06 -27.96
CA GLU A 165 10.68 -7.75 -28.18
C GLU A 165 11.18 -6.72 -27.15
N VAL A 166 10.48 -5.58 -27.06
CA VAL A 166 10.83 -4.50 -26.12
C VAL A 166 10.75 -4.97 -24.66
N TRP A 167 9.74 -5.79 -24.33
CA TRP A 167 9.58 -6.38 -22.99
C TRP A 167 10.80 -7.21 -22.54
N SER A 168 11.48 -7.83 -23.50
CA SER A 168 12.62 -8.72 -23.28
C SER A 168 13.97 -7.99 -23.32
N TRP A 169 14.00 -6.69 -23.62
CA TRP A 169 15.24 -5.91 -23.58
C TRP A 169 15.86 -5.93 -22.18
N PRO A 170 17.20 -5.81 -22.07
CA PRO A 170 17.84 -5.62 -20.77
C PRO A 170 17.26 -4.40 -20.05
N SER A 171 17.05 -4.51 -18.75
CA SER A 171 16.60 -3.38 -17.94
C SER A 171 17.69 -2.30 -17.92
N PRO A 172 17.34 -1.02 -18.18
CA PRO A 172 18.30 0.07 -18.10
C PRO A 172 18.66 0.48 -16.66
N MET A 173 18.03 -0.13 -15.64
CA MET A 173 18.23 0.24 -14.24
C MET A 173 18.75 -0.88 -13.34
N PHE A 174 18.60 -2.14 -13.74
CA PHE A 174 19.04 -3.27 -12.92
C PHE A 174 19.70 -4.35 -13.77
N ASP A 175 20.94 -4.67 -13.41
CA ASP A 175 21.70 -5.74 -14.06
C ASP A 175 21.00 -7.10 -13.89
N GLY A 176 21.04 -7.91 -14.94
CA GLY A 176 20.49 -9.27 -14.94
C GLY A 176 18.96 -9.36 -14.97
N GLN A 177 18.25 -8.25 -15.21
CA GLN A 177 16.78 -8.23 -15.38
C GLN A 177 16.39 -7.77 -16.77
N THR A 178 15.21 -8.20 -17.22
CA THR A 178 14.56 -7.63 -18.41
C THR A 178 13.81 -6.34 -18.07
N LEU A 179 13.45 -5.56 -19.09
CA LEU A 179 12.59 -4.40 -18.97
C LEU A 179 11.24 -4.79 -18.32
N GLY A 180 10.67 -5.91 -18.77
CA GLY A 180 9.43 -6.45 -18.24
C GLY A 180 9.50 -6.82 -16.75
N GLU A 181 10.57 -7.50 -16.33
CA GLU A 181 10.80 -7.84 -14.93
C GLU A 181 10.88 -6.58 -14.05
N SER A 182 11.59 -5.56 -14.51
CA SER A 182 11.68 -4.28 -13.81
C SER A 182 10.33 -3.58 -13.74
N LEU A 183 9.59 -3.48 -14.85
CA LEU A 183 8.27 -2.86 -14.89
C LEU A 183 7.29 -3.54 -13.93
N MET A 184 7.26 -4.88 -13.90
CA MET A 184 6.41 -5.63 -12.97
C MET A 184 6.75 -5.32 -11.52
N ARG A 185 8.03 -5.22 -11.17
CA ARG A 185 8.47 -4.84 -9.81
C ARG A 185 8.10 -3.41 -9.42
N PHE A 186 8.04 -2.49 -10.38
CA PHE A 186 7.56 -1.11 -10.16
C PHE A 186 6.04 -1.05 -10.00
N LEU A 187 5.30 -1.96 -10.61
CA LEU A 187 3.84 -2.05 -10.49
C LEU A 187 3.38 -2.67 -9.18
N LEU A 188 4.21 -3.51 -8.54
CA LEU A 188 3.81 -4.24 -7.32
C LEU A 188 3.18 -3.38 -6.22
N PRO A 189 3.66 -2.14 -5.91
CA PRO A 189 2.96 -1.27 -4.97
C PRO A 189 1.51 -0.99 -5.36
N LEU A 190 1.23 -0.76 -6.65
CA LEU A 190 -0.13 -0.52 -7.15
C LEU A 190 -0.95 -1.81 -7.21
N VAL A 191 -0.32 -2.93 -7.53
CA VAL A 191 -0.97 -4.25 -7.45
C VAL A 191 -1.42 -4.54 -6.02
N CYS A 192 -0.66 -4.18 -4.99
CA CYS A 192 -1.08 -4.34 -3.58
C CYS A 192 -2.25 -3.41 -3.17
N LEU A 193 -2.51 -2.36 -3.94
CA LEU A 193 -3.72 -1.54 -3.78
C LEU A 193 -4.94 -2.23 -4.40
N ALA A 194 -4.75 -2.91 -5.54
CA ALA A 194 -5.83 -3.54 -6.31
C ALA A 194 -6.14 -4.99 -5.91
N VAL A 195 -5.15 -5.70 -5.37
CA VAL A 195 -5.25 -7.09 -4.93
C VAL A 195 -4.86 -7.17 -3.45
N PRO A 196 -5.64 -7.85 -2.60
CA PRO A 196 -5.25 -8.10 -1.22
C PRO A 196 -4.02 -9.00 -1.15
N ILE A 197 -2.85 -8.38 -1.04
CA ILE A 197 -1.57 -9.07 -0.89
C ILE A 197 -1.01 -8.75 0.49
N GLU A 198 -0.78 -9.82 1.26
CA GLU A 198 -0.09 -9.77 2.53
C GLU A 198 1.42 -9.92 2.33
N LEU A 199 2.16 -9.07 3.04
CA LEU A 199 3.61 -9.14 3.15
C LEU A 199 3.99 -9.92 4.40
N ARG A 200 4.48 -11.13 4.20
CA ARG A 200 4.98 -12.00 5.26
C ARG A 200 6.49 -11.89 5.33
N GLN A 201 7.05 -11.97 6.52
CA GLN A 201 8.49 -11.99 6.73
C GLN A 201 8.83 -13.17 7.63
N SER A 202 9.61 -14.13 7.11
CA SER A 202 10.20 -15.18 7.93
C SER A 202 11.36 -14.62 8.76
N PRO A 203 11.63 -15.14 9.97
CA PRO A 203 12.82 -14.77 10.73
C PRO A 203 14.14 -14.93 9.97
N THR A 204 14.18 -15.83 8.99
CA THR A 204 15.37 -16.10 8.15
C THR A 204 15.42 -15.28 6.87
N ASP A 205 14.33 -14.59 6.51
CA ASP A 205 14.27 -13.85 5.25
C ASP A 205 14.83 -12.43 5.41
N THR A 206 15.68 -12.02 4.46
CA THR A 206 16.19 -10.65 4.36
C THR A 206 15.16 -9.65 3.80
N GLY A 207 13.93 -10.09 3.52
CA GLY A 207 12.88 -9.27 2.94
C GLY A 207 11.51 -9.91 3.03
N PHE A 208 10.50 -9.21 2.50
CA PHE A 208 9.12 -9.70 2.51
C PHE A 208 8.83 -10.65 1.36
N ARG A 209 7.97 -11.63 1.65
CA ARG A 209 7.28 -12.47 0.68
C ARG A 209 5.85 -12.00 0.51
N TYR A 210 5.40 -12.01 -0.74
CA TYR A 210 4.08 -11.63 -1.18
C TYR A 210 3.20 -12.88 -1.19
N THR A 211 2.06 -12.82 -0.51
CA THR A 211 1.10 -13.92 -0.41
C THR A 211 -0.31 -13.35 -0.58
N LEU A 212 -1.21 -14.02 -1.30
CA LEU A 212 -2.61 -13.57 -1.34
C LEU A 212 -3.24 -13.64 0.05
N ALA A 213 -4.12 -12.67 0.33
CA ALA A 213 -4.93 -12.60 1.52
C ALA A 213 -6.40 -12.93 1.17
N PRO A 214 -6.76 -14.20 0.94
CA PRO A 214 -8.09 -14.59 0.47
C PRO A 214 -9.22 -14.32 1.48
N PHE A 215 -8.85 -14.01 2.73
CA PHE A 215 -9.77 -13.63 3.80
C PHE A 215 -10.21 -12.16 3.74
N VAL A 216 -9.60 -11.34 2.87
CA VAL A 216 -10.04 -9.96 2.62
C VAL A 216 -11.19 -9.98 1.63
N ASP A 217 -12.33 -9.42 2.02
CA ASP A 217 -13.46 -9.23 1.12
C ASP A 217 -13.21 -8.06 0.15
N MET A 218 -12.95 -8.38 -1.11
CA MET A 218 -12.76 -7.38 -2.18
C MET A 218 -14.05 -6.66 -2.58
N ALA A 219 -15.23 -7.18 -2.23
CA ALA A 219 -16.50 -6.49 -2.47
C ALA A 219 -16.72 -5.32 -1.50
N THR A 220 -16.03 -5.33 -0.36
CA THR A 220 -16.08 -4.24 0.62
C THR A 220 -15.19 -3.09 0.14
N VAL A 221 -15.73 -2.26 -0.75
CA VAL A 221 -15.10 -0.98 -1.12
C VAL A 221 -15.45 0.06 -0.06
N GLY A 222 -14.46 0.84 0.38
CA GLY A 222 -14.71 1.95 1.29
C GLY A 222 -15.75 2.93 0.73
N SER A 223 -16.58 3.51 1.58
CA SER A 223 -17.48 4.58 1.14
C SER A 223 -16.67 5.74 0.56
N PRO A 224 -17.21 6.49 -0.42
CA PRO A 224 -16.61 7.76 -0.85
C PRO A 224 -16.24 8.64 0.35
N GLY A 225 -15.09 9.33 0.27
CA GLY A 225 -14.58 10.15 1.37
C GLY A 225 -14.05 9.39 2.61
N ALA A 226 -14.14 8.05 2.69
CA ALA A 226 -13.75 7.32 3.91
C ALA A 226 -12.26 7.48 4.26
N LEU A 227 -11.37 7.39 3.26
CA LEU A 227 -9.94 7.58 3.48
C LEU A 227 -9.61 9.02 3.87
N ALA A 228 -10.21 10.01 3.18
CA ALA A 228 -10.03 11.42 3.52
C ALA A 228 -10.54 11.72 4.95
N SER A 229 -11.68 11.14 5.34
CA SER A 229 -12.22 11.27 6.70
C SER A 229 -11.27 10.70 7.76
N ARG A 230 -10.67 9.53 7.51
CA ARG A 230 -9.64 8.95 8.40
C ARG A 230 -8.40 9.85 8.46
N TYR A 231 -7.96 10.38 7.32
CA TYR A 231 -6.82 11.31 7.25
C TYR A 231 -7.08 12.60 8.04
N ILE A 232 -8.24 13.24 7.86
CA ILE A 232 -8.64 14.45 8.60
C ILE A 232 -8.78 14.14 10.10
N HIS A 233 -9.29 12.95 10.45
CA HIS A 233 -9.31 12.52 11.84
C HIS A 233 -7.90 12.38 12.42
N ALA A 234 -6.94 11.86 11.65
CA ALA A 234 -5.58 11.64 12.11
C ALA A 234 -4.71 12.91 12.15
N TYR A 235 -4.91 13.83 11.19
CA TYR A 235 -3.97 14.93 10.90
C TYR A 235 -4.64 16.29 10.63
N GLY A 236 -5.96 16.43 10.88
CA GLY A 236 -6.65 17.71 10.71
C GLY A 236 -6.37 18.72 11.84
N PRO A 237 -6.38 20.04 11.56
CA PRO A 237 -6.89 20.69 10.34
C PRO A 237 -5.93 20.57 9.15
N THR A 238 -6.48 20.34 7.96
CA THR A 238 -5.75 20.03 6.72
C THR A 238 -6.64 20.31 5.51
N ASP A 239 -6.10 20.21 4.29
CA ASP A 239 -6.81 20.38 3.03
C ASP A 239 -6.52 19.25 2.02
N VAL A 240 -7.17 19.34 0.85
CA VAL A 240 -7.06 18.33 -0.22
C VAL A 240 -5.64 18.26 -0.82
N ASP A 241 -4.89 19.36 -0.81
CA ASP A 241 -3.54 19.41 -1.37
C ASP A 241 -2.55 18.73 -0.41
N GLU A 242 -2.66 18.99 0.88
CA GLU A 242 -1.91 18.27 1.92
C GLU A 242 -2.24 16.78 1.94
N PHE A 243 -3.51 16.41 1.75
CA PHE A 243 -3.92 15.03 1.58
C PHE A 243 -3.29 14.36 0.35
N ALA A 244 -3.23 15.07 -0.78
CA ALA A 244 -2.55 14.57 -1.99
C ALA A 244 -1.07 14.26 -1.72
N VAL A 245 -0.37 15.16 -1.02
CA VAL A 245 1.04 14.99 -0.62
C VAL A 245 1.22 13.83 0.37
N TRP A 246 0.31 13.71 1.34
CA TRP A 246 0.32 12.63 2.32
C TRP A 246 0.12 11.26 1.65
N ALA A 247 -0.90 11.15 0.78
CA ALA A 247 -1.22 9.93 0.05
C ALA A 247 -0.20 9.61 -1.07
N GLY A 248 0.47 10.64 -1.59
CA GLY A 248 1.39 10.59 -2.73
C GLY A 248 0.70 10.32 -4.06
N ILE A 249 -0.50 10.87 -4.22
CA ILE A 249 -1.36 10.75 -5.40
C ILE A 249 -1.47 12.10 -6.12
N SER A 250 -2.01 12.11 -7.34
CA SER A 250 -2.20 13.36 -8.09
C SER A 250 -3.27 14.24 -7.44
N PRO A 251 -3.29 15.56 -7.69
CA PRO A 251 -4.36 16.43 -7.21
C PRO A 251 -5.76 15.98 -7.65
N MET A 252 -5.90 15.47 -8.89
CA MET A 252 -7.17 14.94 -9.39
C MET A 252 -7.62 13.69 -8.62
N HIS A 253 -6.70 12.76 -8.36
CA HIS A 253 -6.96 11.57 -7.54
C HIS A 253 -7.35 11.98 -6.11
N ALA A 254 -6.63 12.91 -5.50
CA ALA A 254 -6.93 13.43 -4.17
C ALA A 254 -8.34 14.03 -4.10
N LYS A 255 -8.71 14.88 -5.07
CA LYS A 255 -10.06 15.46 -5.15
C LYS A 255 -11.14 14.39 -5.22
N ARG A 256 -10.96 13.36 -6.07
CA ARG A 256 -11.88 12.22 -6.18
C ARG A 256 -12.09 11.47 -4.86
N LEU A 257 -11.07 11.43 -4.00
CA LEU A 257 -11.13 10.74 -2.71
C LEU A 257 -11.54 11.65 -1.55
N TRP A 258 -11.48 12.96 -1.76
CA TRP A 258 -11.83 13.98 -0.79
C TRP A 258 -13.33 14.27 -0.76
N ASP A 259 -13.95 14.27 -1.94
CA ASP A 259 -15.40 14.42 -2.17
C ASP A 259 -16.17 13.12 -1.85
#